data_AF-A0A8C0ATG7-F1
#
_entry.id   AF-A0A8C0ATG7-F1
#
_cell.length_a   1.000
_cell.length_b   1.000
_cell.length_c   1.000
_cell.angle_alpha   90.00
_cell.angle_beta   90.00
_cell.angle_gamma   90.00
#
_symmetry.space_group_name_H-M   'P 1'
#
loop_
_entity.id
_entity.type
_entity.pdbx_description
1 polymer ?
#
loop_
_entity_poly.entity_id
_entity_poly.type
_entity_poly.pdbx_seq_one_letter_code
_entity_poly.pdbx_strand_id
1 'polypeptide(L)'
;YTAKRILQELNDLARDPPAQCSAGPVGDDMFHWQATIMGPNDSPYQGGVFFLTIHFPTDYPFKPPKVAFTTRIYHPNINSNGSICLDILRSQWSPALTISKGTSNAHLILLC
;
A
#
# COMPACT_ATOMS: atom_id res chain seq x y z
N TYR A 1 -10.36 17.50 6.91
CA TYR A 1 -10.59 16.19 7.55
C TYR A 1 -9.61 15.14 6.99
N THR A 2 -9.59 14.93 5.68
CA THR A 2 -8.71 13.97 4.98
C THR A 2 -7.21 14.20 5.25
N ALA A 3 -6.69 15.42 5.06
CA ALA A 3 -5.27 15.71 5.30
C ALA A 3 -4.84 15.44 6.77
N LYS A 4 -5.70 15.74 7.74
CA LYS A 4 -5.44 15.46 9.17
C LYS A 4 -5.38 13.95 9.43
N ARG A 5 -6.21 13.17 8.75
CA ARG A 5 -6.19 11.70 8.82
C ARG A 5 -4.92 11.13 8.21
N ILE A 6 -4.53 11.58 7.01
CA ILE A 6 -3.30 11.15 6.33
C ILE A 6 -2.07 11.45 7.18
N LEU A 7 -1.99 12.65 7.78
CA LEU A 7 -0.88 13.03 8.66
C LEU A 7 -0.81 12.16 9.93
N GLN A 8 -1.96 11.81 10.51
CA GLN A 8 -2.00 10.89 11.65
C GLN A 8 -1.45 9.51 11.26
N GLU A 9 -1.88 8.97 10.11
CA GLU A 9 -1.40 7.67 9.63
C GLU A 9 0.10 7.68 9.31
N LEU A 10 0.63 8.80 8.78
CA LEU A 10 2.06 8.98 8.58
C LEU A 10 2.82 8.96 9.91
N ASN A 11 2.32 9.66 10.93
CA ASN A 11 2.92 9.65 12.26
C ASN A 11 2.87 8.27 12.92
N ASP A 12 1.79 7.52 12.72
CA ASP A 12 1.64 6.18 13.25
C ASP A 12 2.64 5.21 12.57
N LEU A 13 2.81 5.31 11.25
CA LEU A 13 3.84 4.56 10.49
C LEU A 13 5.27 4.92 10.90
N ALA A 14 5.54 6.20 11.17
CA ALA A 14 6.84 6.65 11.63
C ALA A 14 7.15 6.17 13.05
N ARG A 15 6.11 6.00 13.88
CA ARG A 15 6.23 5.51 15.26
C ARG A 15 6.44 4.00 15.32
N ASP A 16 5.75 3.25 14.47
CA ASP A 16 5.80 1.79 14.42
C ASP A 16 5.97 1.32 12.97
N PRO A 17 7.20 1.40 12.43
CA PRO A 17 7.46 1.03 11.04
C PRO A 17 7.34 -0.50 10.86
N PRO A 18 6.57 -0.98 9.88
CA PRO A 18 6.50 -2.41 9.60
C PRO A 18 7.87 -2.95 9.16
N ALA A 19 8.31 -4.07 9.72
CA ALA A 19 9.66 -4.60 9.50
C ALA A 19 10.00 -4.91 8.02
N GLN A 20 8.98 -5.17 7.18
CA GLN A 20 9.14 -5.55 5.78
C GLN A 20 8.44 -4.60 4.81
N CYS A 21 7.88 -3.50 5.30
CA CYS A 21 7.16 -2.52 4.49
C CYS A 21 7.47 -1.09 4.96
N SER A 22 7.72 -0.18 4.04
CA SER A 22 7.78 1.26 4.32
C SER A 22 6.81 1.99 3.41
N ALA A 23 6.25 3.11 3.87
CA ALA A 23 5.41 3.97 3.04
C ALA A 23 5.51 5.42 3.50
N GLY A 24 5.43 6.36 2.56
CA GLY A 24 5.44 7.79 2.84
C GLY A 24 5.11 8.65 1.62
N PRO A 25 4.84 9.95 1.82
CA PRO A 25 4.53 10.88 0.75
C PRO A 25 5.71 11.08 -0.20
N VAL A 26 5.41 11.32 -1.47
CA VAL A 26 6.39 11.61 -2.52
C VAL A 26 6.48 13.12 -2.70
N GLY A 27 7.62 13.70 -2.32
CA GLY A 27 7.81 15.16 -2.38
C GLY A 27 6.84 15.90 -1.47
N ASP A 28 6.19 16.94 -2.00
CA ASP A 28 5.26 17.80 -1.25
C ASP A 28 3.79 17.34 -1.34
N ASP A 29 3.48 16.33 -2.16
CA ASP A 29 2.11 15.84 -2.32
C ASP A 29 1.76 14.80 -1.25
N MET A 30 1.02 15.25 -0.22
CA MET A 30 0.54 14.36 0.84
C MET A 30 -0.52 13.34 0.37
N PHE A 31 -1.10 13.49 -0.81
CA PHE A 31 -2.06 12.55 -1.39
C PHE A 31 -1.42 11.54 -2.34
N HIS A 32 -0.11 11.66 -2.59
CA HIS A 32 0.66 10.72 -3.39
C HIS A 32 1.77 10.12 -2.55
N TRP A 33 1.62 8.84 -2.24
CA TRP A 33 2.60 8.10 -1.46
C TRP A 33 3.31 7.04 -2.31
N GLN A 34 4.52 6.72 -1.90
CA GLN A 34 5.27 5.57 -2.35
C GLN A 34 5.42 4.60 -1.18
N ALA A 35 5.21 3.32 -1.46
CA ALA A 35 5.50 2.25 -0.53
C ALA A 35 6.58 1.34 -1.12
N THR A 36 7.40 0.77 -0.24
CA THR A 36 8.38 -0.25 -0.57
C THR A 36 8.05 -1.49 0.25
N ILE A 37 7.98 -2.64 -0.41
CA ILE A 37 7.71 -3.93 0.22
C ILE A 37 8.88 -4.86 -0.10
N MET A 38 9.42 -5.49 0.94
CA MET A 38 10.38 -6.57 0.79
C MET A 38 9.63 -7.86 0.48
N GLY A 39 10.11 -8.59 -0.52
CA GLY A 39 9.56 -9.88 -0.87
C GLY A 39 9.66 -10.85 0.31
N PRO A 40 8.54 -11.49 0.71
CA PRO A 40 8.52 -12.37 1.86
C PRO A 40 9.45 -13.56 1.67
N ASN A 41 10.06 -14.01 2.77
CA ASN A 41 10.78 -15.27 2.78
C ASN A 41 9.82 -16.43 2.48
N ASP A 42 10.34 -17.50 1.88
CA ASP A 42 9.58 -18.67 1.46
C ASP A 42 8.53 -18.40 0.37
N SER A 43 8.67 -17.29 -0.37
CA SER A 43 7.87 -16.96 -1.55
C SER A 43 8.75 -16.88 -2.81
N PRO A 44 8.17 -16.97 -4.02
CA PRO A 44 8.89 -16.71 -5.27
C PRO A 44 9.48 -15.29 -5.37
N TYR A 45 9.02 -14.38 -4.51
CA TYR A 45 9.44 -12.99 -4.47
C TYR A 45 10.55 -12.73 -3.44
N GLN A 46 10.98 -13.75 -2.69
CA GLN A 46 12.02 -13.63 -1.66
C GLN A 46 13.26 -12.90 -2.17
N GLY A 47 13.73 -11.93 -1.38
CA GLY A 47 14.89 -11.09 -1.72
C GLY A 47 14.60 -10.00 -2.76
N GLY A 48 13.39 -9.94 -3.32
CA GLY A 48 12.93 -8.86 -4.17
C GLY A 48 12.57 -7.60 -3.38
N VAL A 49 12.71 -6.44 -4.04
CA VAL A 49 12.25 -5.15 -3.53
C VAL A 49 11.20 -4.62 -4.48
N PHE A 50 9.99 -4.39 -3.98
CA PHE A 50 8.86 -3.98 -4.79
C PHE A 50 8.39 -2.60 -4.38
N PHE A 51 8.38 -1.69 -5.34
CA PHE A 51 7.84 -0.35 -5.17
C PHE A 51 6.38 -0.31 -5.59
N LEU A 52 5.57 0.40 -4.81
CA LEU A 52 4.17 0.66 -5.05
C LEU A 52 3.91 2.16 -4.96
N THR A 53 2.90 2.61 -5.70
CA THR A 53 2.36 3.96 -5.60
C THR A 53 0.96 3.89 -5.01
N ILE A 54 0.67 4.81 -4.09
CA ILE A 54 -0.60 4.94 -3.40
C ILE A 54 -1.12 6.35 -3.68
N HIS A 55 -2.31 6.45 -4.26
CA HIS A 55 -2.98 7.73 -4.49
C HIS A 55 -4.25 7.80 -3.65
N PHE A 56 -4.32 8.77 -2.77
CA PHE A 56 -5.48 9.03 -1.93
C PHE A 56 -6.51 9.85 -2.71
N PRO A 57 -7.78 9.42 -2.79
CA PRO A 57 -8.82 10.24 -3.39
C PRO A 57 -9.21 11.37 -2.43
N THR A 58 -9.84 12.41 -2.97
CA THR A 58 -10.25 13.61 -2.21
C THR A 58 -11.30 13.31 -1.14
N ASP A 59 -12.02 12.19 -1.26
CA ASP A 59 -13.03 11.70 -0.33
C ASP A 59 -12.53 10.58 0.59
N TYR A 60 -11.21 10.39 0.72
CA TYR A 60 -10.63 9.50 1.73
C TYR A 60 -11.03 9.94 3.16
N PRO A 61 -11.40 9.01 4.07
CA PRO A 61 -11.32 7.54 3.96
C PRO A 61 -12.58 6.83 3.43
N PHE A 62 -13.59 7.56 2.93
CA PHE A 62 -14.84 6.96 2.42
C PHE A 62 -14.64 6.17 1.13
N LYS A 63 -13.69 6.58 0.28
CA LYS A 63 -13.18 5.77 -0.83
C LYS A 63 -11.78 5.23 -0.52
N PRO A 64 -11.48 4.01 -0.98
CA PRO A 64 -10.15 3.42 -0.80
C PRO A 64 -9.10 4.17 -1.64
N PRO A 65 -7.84 4.17 -1.20
CA PRO A 65 -6.74 4.68 -2.01
C PRO A 65 -6.49 3.75 -3.20
N LYS A 66 -6.02 4.32 -4.32
CA LYS A 66 -5.59 3.53 -5.48
C LYS A 66 -4.15 3.07 -5.24
N VAL A 67 -3.93 1.76 -5.22
CA VAL A 67 -2.61 1.16 -5.03
C VAL A 67 -2.20 0.42 -6.30
N ALA A 68 -0.99 0.67 -6.80
CA ALA A 68 -0.43 -0.01 -7.95
C ALA A 68 1.07 -0.27 -7.75
N PHE A 69 1.54 -1.43 -8.21
CA PHE A 69 2.96 -1.74 -8.26
C PHE A 69 3.62 -0.94 -9.39
N THR A 70 4.67 -0.18 -9.06
CA THR A 70 5.54 0.44 -10.07
C THR A 70 6.63 -0.53 -10.52
N THR A 71 7.00 -1.48 -9.66
CA THR A 71 7.88 -2.59 -10.02
C THR A 71 7.09 -3.65 -10.78
N ARG A 72 7.62 -4.13 -11.91
CA ARG A 72 6.98 -5.23 -12.64
C ARG A 72 7.04 -6.51 -11.80
N ILE A 73 5.87 -7.10 -11.59
CA ILE A 73 5.71 -8.32 -10.81
C ILE A 73 4.73 -9.25 -11.56
N TYR A 74 5.06 -10.53 -11.58
CA TYR A 74 4.18 -11.57 -12.10
C TYR A 74 3.40 -12.17 -10.95
N HIS A 75 2.13 -11.81 -10.82
CA HIS A 75 1.25 -12.32 -9.76
C HIS A 75 -0.20 -12.40 -10.29
N PRO A 76 -0.97 -13.45 -9.99
CA PRO A 76 -2.31 -13.66 -10.56
C PRO A 76 -3.29 -12.52 -10.27
N ASN A 77 -3.12 -11.84 -9.13
CA ASN A 77 -3.96 -10.70 -8.74
C ASN A 77 -3.39 -9.33 -9.13
N ILE A 78 -2.31 -9.29 -9.92
CA ILE A 78 -1.67 -8.06 -10.39
C ILE A 78 -1.68 -8.06 -11.92
N ASN A 79 -2.29 -7.03 -12.48
CA ASN A 79 -2.38 -6.88 -13.93
C ASN A 79 -1.02 -6.47 -14.51
N SER A 80 -0.84 -6.60 -15.83
CA SER A 80 0.40 -6.19 -16.53
C SER A 80 0.79 -4.72 -16.36
N ASN A 81 -0.17 -3.87 -15.97
CA ASN A 81 0.02 -2.46 -15.65
C ASN A 81 0.35 -2.20 -14.16
N GLY A 82 0.56 -3.25 -13.35
CA GLY A 82 0.84 -3.17 -11.92
C GLY A 82 -0.38 -2.90 -11.04
N SER A 83 -1.58 -2.75 -11.61
CA SER A 83 -2.79 -2.54 -10.81
C SER A 83 -3.17 -3.81 -10.05
N ILE A 84 -3.38 -3.65 -8.74
CA ILE A 84 -3.89 -4.72 -7.88
C ILE A 84 -5.39 -4.88 -8.12
N CYS A 85 -5.87 -6.11 -8.26
CA CYS A 85 -7.29 -6.37 -8.42
C CYS A 85 -8.10 -5.77 -7.25
N LEU A 86 -9.00 -4.85 -7.59
CA LEU A 86 -9.77 -4.04 -6.64
C LEU A 86 -10.65 -4.86 -5.71
N ASP A 87 -10.99 -6.11 -6.02
CA ASP A 87 -11.83 -6.95 -5.16
C ASP A 87 -11.16 -7.32 -3.84
N ILE A 88 -9.83 -7.50 -3.84
CA ILE A 88 -9.06 -7.76 -2.59
C ILE A 88 -9.05 -6.50 -1.73
N LEU A 89 -8.84 -5.34 -2.37
CA LEU A 89 -8.83 -4.05 -1.68
C LEU A 89 -10.24 -3.64 -1.22
N ARG A 90 -11.28 -3.81 -2.03
CA ARG A 90 -12.66 -3.41 -1.73
C ARG A 90 -13.35 -4.33 -0.73
N SER A 91 -13.20 -5.64 -0.84
CA SER A 91 -13.93 -6.59 0.03
C SER A 91 -13.48 -6.48 1.49
N GLN A 92 -12.23 -6.09 1.73
CA GLN A 92 -11.69 -5.89 3.07
C GLN A 92 -11.59 -4.42 3.48
N TRP A 93 -11.78 -3.45 2.58
CA TRP A 93 -11.67 -2.03 2.94
C TRP A 93 -12.78 -1.60 3.92
N SER A 94 -12.35 -1.04 5.05
CA SER A 94 -13.20 -0.32 5.98
C SER A 94 -12.55 1.05 6.23
N PRO A 95 -13.32 2.13 6.43
CA PRO A 95 -12.79 3.44 6.84
C PRO A 95 -11.98 3.39 8.15
N ALA A 96 -12.12 2.29 8.92
CA ALA A 96 -11.33 2.01 10.12
C ALA A 96 -9.95 1.40 9.82
N LEU A 97 -9.67 0.94 8.59
CA LEU A 97 -8.35 0.48 8.18
C LEU A 97 -7.44 1.68 7.93
N THR A 98 -6.20 1.55 8.40
CA THR A 98 -5.12 2.51 8.19
C THR A 98 -4.19 2.02 7.08
N ILE A 99 -3.42 2.91 6.48
CA ILE A 99 -2.39 2.58 5.49
C ILE A 99 -1.44 1.52 6.01
N SER A 100 -1.09 1.54 7.30
CA SER A 100 -0.29 0.49 7.95
C SER A 100 -0.90 -0.91 7.78
N LYS A 101 -2.22 -1.05 7.93
CA LYS A 101 -2.92 -2.32 7.64
C LYS A 101 -3.05 -2.61 6.14
N GLY A 102 -3.21 -1.57 5.31
CA GLY A 102 -3.26 -1.69 3.85
C GLY A 102 -1.95 -2.18 3.23
N THR A 103 -0.79 -1.71 3.73
CA THR A 103 0.54 -2.19 3.32
C THR A 103 0.80 -3.61 3.81
N SER A 104 0.33 -3.97 5.00
CA SER A 104 0.36 -5.37 5.48
C SER A 104 -0.48 -6.30 4.60
N ASN A 105 -1.61 -5.84 4.07
CA ASN A 105 -2.40 -6.60 3.10
C ASN A 105 -1.70 -6.72 1.74
N ALA A 106 -0.96 -5.69 1.30
CA ALA A 106 -0.12 -5.80 0.11
C ALA A 106 1.04 -6.79 0.29
N HIS A 107 1.56 -6.93 1.51
CA HIS A 107 2.48 -7.99 1.86
C HIS A 107 1.82 -9.38 1.84
N LEU A 108 0.57 -9.50 2.31
CA LEU A 108 -0.22 -10.74 2.18
C LEU A 108 -0.46 -11.13 0.71
N ILE A 109 -0.57 -10.16 -0.21
CA ILE A 109 -0.65 -10.43 -1.64
C ILE A 109 0.64 -11.12 -2.14
N LEU A 110 1.81 -10.79 -1.61
CA LEU A 110 3.07 -11.45 -1.99
C LEU A 110 3.26 -12.84 -1.35
N LEU A 111 2.40 -13.22 -0.40
CA LEU A 111 2.39 -14.55 0.24
C LEU A 111 1.41 -15.53 -0.42
N CYS A 112 0.57 -15.07 -1.36
CA CYS A 112 -0.35 -15.90 -2.17
C CYS A 112 0.20 -16.14 -3.57
#